data_AF-A0A9N9X3C3-F1
#
_entry.id   AF-A0A9N9X3C3-F1
#
_cell.length_a   1.000
_cell.length_b   1.000
_cell.length_c   1.000
_cell.angle_alpha   90.00
_cell.angle_beta   90.00
_cell.angle_gamma   90.00
#
_symmetry.space_group_name_H-M   'P 1'
#
loop_
_entity.id
_entity.type
_entity.pdbx_description
1 polymer ?
#
loop_
_entity_poly.entity_id
_entity_poly.type
_entity_poly.pdbx_seq_one_letter_code
_entity_poly.pdbx_strand_id
1 'polypeptide(L)'
;MLLSLGIGSQIGILEGMLCTVFDIEILKRVSKQYITAVVCVICFLVGIIFTTGAGEYWLSMFDSFAGTIGLVVVALLEMIAVIYVYGHEKFTKDIYEMTGVKPGIYWQITWRYLAPSIMVVILGSSIVSMVIDHPKYQAWSKEEVSGERVM
;
A
#
# COMPACT_ATOMS: atom_id res chain seq x y z
N MET A 1 -17.45 -15.18 5.32
CA MET A 1 -16.68 -14.86 4.09
C MET A 1 -15.69 -13.72 4.33
N LEU A 2 -16.15 -12.53 4.76
CA LEU A 2 -15.30 -11.35 5.00
C LEU A 2 -14.14 -11.59 5.96
N LEU A 3 -14.36 -12.31 7.08
CA LEU A 3 -13.30 -12.62 8.04
C LEU A 3 -12.15 -13.44 7.41
N SER A 4 -12.48 -14.44 6.59
CA SER A 4 -11.48 -15.29 5.92
C SER A 4 -10.66 -14.49 4.89
N LEU A 5 -11.32 -13.62 4.12
CA LEU A 5 -10.65 -12.72 3.18
C LEU A 5 -9.72 -11.74 3.90
N GLY A 6 -10.18 -11.17 5.01
CA GLY A 6 -9.39 -10.27 5.85
C GLY A 6 -8.15 -10.95 6.41
N ILE A 7 -8.30 -12.13 7.00
CA ILE A 7 -7.17 -12.91 7.56
C ILE A 7 -6.16 -13.27 6.45
N GLY A 8 -6.64 -13.72 5.29
CA GLY A 8 -5.76 -14.08 4.17
C GLY A 8 -4.89 -12.91 3.68
N SER A 9 -5.48 -11.72 3.53
CA SER A 9 -4.74 -10.51 3.15
C SER A 9 -3.71 -10.09 4.21
N GLN A 10 -4.11 -10.13 5.49
CA GLN A 10 -3.23 -9.72 6.59
C GLN A 10 -2.01 -10.64 6.76
N ILE A 11 -2.15 -11.93 6.49
CA ILE A 11 -1.01 -12.87 6.53
C ILE A 11 0.06 -12.45 5.51
N GLY A 12 -0.33 -12.12 4.27
CA GLY A 12 0.62 -11.71 3.23
C GLY A 12 1.34 -10.40 3.54
N ILE A 13 0.62 -9.39 4.05
CA ILE A 13 1.20 -8.10 4.43
C ILE A 13 2.18 -8.29 5.61
N LEU A 14 1.78 -9.05 6.63
CA LEU A 14 2.62 -9.31 7.80
C LEU A 14 3.87 -10.12 7.44
N GLU A 15 3.75 -11.13 6.58
CA GLU A 15 4.89 -11.92 6.10
C GLU A 15 5.90 -11.08 5.33
N GLY A 16 5.42 -10.23 4.40
CA GLY A 16 6.28 -9.30 3.66
C GLY A 16 7.06 -8.37 4.58
N MET A 17 6.39 -7.76 5.56
CA MET A 17 7.03 -6.93 6.58
C MET A 17 8.04 -7.72 7.41
N LEU A 18 7.68 -8.91 7.92
CA LEU A 18 8.57 -9.72 8.75
C LEU A 18 9.82 -10.17 8.01
N CYS A 19 9.73 -10.52 6.73
CA CYS A 19 10.89 -10.88 5.90
C CYS A 19 11.91 -9.74 5.85
N THR A 20 11.47 -8.49 5.65
CA THR A 20 12.37 -7.32 5.66
C THR A 20 13.02 -7.10 7.03
N VAL A 21 12.28 -7.34 8.13
CA VAL A 21 12.78 -7.23 9.50
C VAL A 21 13.80 -8.32 9.81
N PHE A 22 13.60 -9.55 9.34
CA PHE A 22 14.52 -10.66 9.54
C PHE A 22 15.83 -10.55 8.75
N ASP A 23 15.83 -9.81 7.64
CA ASP A 23 17.04 -9.54 6.85
C ASP A 23 18.00 -8.55 7.53
N ILE A 24 17.55 -7.83 8.56
CA ILE A 24 18.40 -6.92 9.35
C ILE A 24 19.35 -7.74 10.24
N GLU A 25 20.66 -7.65 10.00
CA GLU A 25 21.70 -8.46 10.66
C GLU A 25 21.67 -8.40 12.19
N ILE A 26 21.26 -7.26 12.76
CA ILE A 26 21.19 -7.00 14.21
C ILE A 26 20.11 -7.87 14.88
N LEU A 27 19.02 -8.18 14.15
CA LEU A 27 17.88 -8.94 14.68
C LEU A 27 17.98 -10.44 14.39
N LYS A 28 18.95 -10.87 13.56
CA LYS A 28 19.18 -12.27 13.19
C LYS A 28 19.54 -13.18 14.37
N ARG A 29 19.98 -12.61 15.50
CA ARG A 29 20.37 -13.34 16.72
C ARG A 29 19.18 -13.63 17.65
N VAL A 30 18.02 -13.02 17.44
CA VAL A 30 16.81 -13.22 18.26
C VAL A 30 15.94 -14.30 17.62
N SER A 31 15.28 -15.13 18.44
CA SER A 31 14.34 -16.14 17.91
C SER A 31 13.16 -15.46 17.21
N LYS A 32 12.81 -15.97 16.02
CA LYS A 32 11.77 -15.43 15.13
C LYS A 32 10.43 -15.20 15.85
N GLN A 33 10.09 -16.08 16.79
CA GLN A 33 8.84 -16.02 17.54
C GLN A 33 8.71 -14.74 18.38
N TYR A 34 9.82 -14.27 18.98
CA TYR A 34 9.82 -13.06 19.80
C TYR A 34 9.66 -11.80 18.95
N ILE A 35 10.32 -11.75 17.78
CA ILE A 35 10.21 -10.61 16.86
C ILE A 35 8.76 -10.48 16.37
N THR A 36 8.16 -11.58 15.94
CA THR A 36 6.75 -11.57 15.51
C THR A 36 5.82 -11.16 16.64
N ALA A 37 6.04 -11.64 17.87
CA ALA A 37 5.23 -11.24 19.02
C ALA A 37 5.34 -9.73 19.30
N VAL A 38 6.54 -9.16 19.26
CA VAL A 38 6.77 -7.71 19.45
C VAL A 38 6.07 -6.90 18.38
N VAL A 39 6.19 -7.29 17.11
CA VAL A 39 5.51 -6.64 15.99
C VAL A 39 3.99 -6.67 16.18
N CYS A 40 3.42 -7.83 16.54
CA CYS A 40 1.98 -7.94 16.81
C CYS A 40 1.52 -7.04 17.96
N VAL A 41 2.30 -6.94 19.03
CA VAL A 41 2.00 -6.03 20.16
C VAL A 41 2.04 -4.57 19.72
N ILE A 42 3.03 -4.17 18.92
CA ILE A 42 3.10 -2.80 18.37
C ILE A 42 1.88 -2.52 17.48
N CYS A 43 1.54 -3.41 16.56
CA CYS A 43 0.35 -3.27 15.71
C CYS A 43 -0.94 -3.18 16.54
N PHE A 44 -1.05 -3.96 17.62
CA PHE A 44 -2.19 -3.89 18.54
C PHE A 44 -2.29 -2.53 19.23
N LEU A 45 -1.17 -1.99 19.74
CA LEU A 45 -1.14 -0.67 20.38
C LEU A 45 -1.51 0.45 19.42
N VAL A 46 -1.02 0.41 18.18
CA VAL A 46 -1.42 1.37 17.13
C VAL A 46 -2.91 1.20 16.79
N GLY A 47 -3.40 -0.03 16.72
CA GLY A 47 -4.79 -0.34 16.42
C GLY A 47 -5.81 0.24 17.41
N ILE A 48 -5.42 0.47 18.66
CA ILE A 48 -6.31 1.04 19.70
C ILE A 48 -6.88 2.40 19.27
N ILE A 49 -6.13 3.23 18.52
CA ILE A 49 -6.59 4.55 18.08
C ILE A 49 -7.87 4.46 17.24
N PHE A 50 -8.00 3.39 16.43
CA PHE A 50 -9.14 3.15 15.56
C PHE A 50 -10.37 2.59 16.29
N THR A 51 -10.24 2.21 17.56
CA THR A 51 -11.36 1.69 18.37
C THR A 51 -12.08 2.77 19.19
N THR A 52 -11.61 4.01 19.11
CA THR A 52 -12.23 5.16 19.79
C THR A 52 -13.57 5.54 19.15
N GLY A 53 -14.41 6.33 19.84
CA GLY A 53 -15.70 6.79 19.29
C GLY A 53 -15.61 7.62 18.00
N ALA A 54 -14.41 8.11 17.66
CA ALA A 54 -14.09 8.82 16.42
C ALA A 54 -13.23 7.96 15.45
N GLY A 55 -13.13 6.65 15.69
CA GLY A 55 -12.21 5.75 14.98
C GLY A 55 -12.46 5.63 13.48
N GLU A 56 -13.71 5.75 13.04
CA GLU A 56 -14.08 5.72 11.62
C GLU A 56 -13.48 6.90 10.85
N TYR A 57 -13.46 8.11 11.43
CA TYR A 57 -12.81 9.28 10.83
C TYR A 57 -11.30 9.09 10.70
N TRP A 58 -10.65 8.52 11.73
CA TRP A 58 -9.23 8.21 11.68
C TRP A 58 -8.89 7.19 10.60
N LEU A 59 -9.72 6.16 10.46
CA LEU A 59 -9.55 5.11 9.46
C LEU A 59 -9.74 5.66 8.04
N SER A 60 -10.78 6.45 7.81
CA SER A 60 -11.06 7.08 6.51
C SER A 60 -9.93 8.01 6.08
N MET A 61 -9.43 8.83 7.01
CA MET A 61 -8.30 9.71 6.75
C MET A 61 -7.04 8.89 6.40
N PHE A 62 -6.71 7.87 7.20
CA PHE A 62 -5.54 7.04 6.95
C PHE A 62 -5.60 6.32 5.60
N ASP A 63 -6.75 5.76 5.24
CA ASP A 63 -6.95 5.05 3.97
C ASP A 63 -6.77 5.98 2.77
N SER A 64 -7.35 7.18 2.83
CA SER A 64 -7.24 8.18 1.76
C SER A 64 -5.79 8.61 1.52
N PHE A 65 -5.03 8.88 2.59
CA PHE A 65 -3.63 9.31 2.50
C PHE A 65 -2.66 8.17 2.17
N ALA A 66 -2.73 7.05 2.89
CA ALA A 66 -1.77 5.96 2.76
C ALA A 66 -2.00 5.13 1.48
N GLY A 67 -3.26 4.80 1.17
CA GLY A 67 -3.64 3.94 0.06
C GLY A 67 -3.45 4.61 -1.30
N THR A 68 -3.72 5.90 -1.40
CA THR A 68 -3.71 6.60 -2.70
C THR A 68 -2.33 7.15 -3.04
N ILE A 69 -1.77 8.02 -2.20
CA ILE A 69 -0.54 8.76 -2.55
C ILE A 69 0.68 7.92 -2.20
N GLY A 70 0.72 7.35 -0.99
CA GLY A 70 1.87 6.60 -0.50
C GLY A 70 2.21 5.39 -1.36
N LEU A 71 1.25 4.48 -1.57
CA LEU A 71 1.48 3.25 -2.34
C LEU A 71 1.83 3.53 -3.81
N VAL A 72 1.17 4.50 -4.46
CA VAL A 72 1.42 4.82 -5.88
C VAL A 72 2.81 5.41 -6.07
N VAL A 73 3.28 6.27 -5.16
CA VAL A 73 4.64 6.82 -5.20
C VAL A 73 5.68 5.72 -5.05
N VAL A 74 5.54 4.84 -4.06
CA VAL A 74 6.48 3.72 -3.84
C VAL A 74 6.52 2.82 -5.08
N ALA A 75 5.37 2.42 -5.61
CA ALA A 75 5.29 1.57 -6.79
C ALA A 75 5.89 2.25 -8.05
N LEU A 76 5.73 3.57 -8.21
CA LEU A 76 6.38 4.31 -9.30
C LEU A 76 7.91 4.27 -9.17
N LEU A 77 8.43 4.48 -7.96
CA LEU A 77 9.87 4.44 -7.69
C LEU A 77 10.45 3.04 -7.95
N GLU A 78 9.76 1.97 -7.53
CA GLU A 78 10.16 0.59 -7.79
C GLU A 78 10.22 0.27 -9.28
N MET A 79 9.22 0.70 -10.06
CA MET A 79 9.24 0.52 -11.50
C MET A 79 10.38 1.29 -12.18
N ILE A 80 10.64 2.52 -11.75
CA ILE A 80 11.78 3.32 -12.26
C ILE A 80 13.09 2.62 -11.92
N ALA A 81 13.24 2.12 -10.69
CA ALA A 81 14.44 1.40 -10.26
C ALA A 81 14.68 0.13 -11.09
N VAL A 82 13.66 -0.69 -11.32
CA VAL A 82 13.83 -1.95 -12.07
C VAL A 82 14.03 -1.71 -13.58
N ILE A 83 13.24 -0.84 -14.19
CA ILE A 83 13.24 -0.71 -15.66
C ILE A 83 14.32 0.25 -16.17
N TYR A 84 14.54 1.37 -15.49
CA TYR A 84 15.44 2.43 -15.94
C TYR A 84 16.81 2.39 -15.26
N VAL A 85 16.88 2.09 -13.96
CA VAL A 85 18.17 2.04 -13.24
C VAL A 85 18.87 0.69 -13.44
N TYR A 86 18.18 -0.43 -13.16
CA TYR A 86 18.74 -1.76 -13.37
C TYR A 86 18.84 -2.10 -14.86
N GLY A 87 17.81 -1.74 -15.63
CA GLY A 87 17.77 -1.83 -17.08
C GLY A 87 16.95 -3.02 -17.59
N HIS A 88 15.99 -2.73 -18.47
CA HIS A 88 15.03 -3.74 -18.97
C HIS A 88 15.66 -4.96 -19.68
N GLU A 89 16.81 -4.80 -20.34
CA GLU A 89 17.49 -5.89 -21.04
C GLU A 89 18.08 -6.90 -20.07
N LYS A 90 18.69 -6.41 -18.97
CA LYS A 90 19.22 -7.28 -17.91
C LYS A 90 18.08 -8.02 -17.21
N PHE A 91 17.01 -7.30 -16.88
CA PHE A 91 15.81 -7.92 -16.29
C PHE A 91 15.21 -9.01 -17.20
N THR A 92 15.13 -8.77 -18.51
CA THR A 92 14.65 -9.75 -19.48
C THR A 92 15.57 -10.98 -19.58
N LYS A 93 16.89 -10.77 -19.48
CA LYS A 93 17.87 -11.86 -19.45
C LYS A 93 17.74 -12.70 -18.18
N ASP A 94 17.59 -12.07 -17.03
CA ASP A 94 17.44 -12.76 -15.75
C ASP A 94 16.16 -13.62 -15.73
N ILE A 95 15.04 -13.09 -16.25
CA ILE A 95 13.81 -13.88 -16.40
C ILE A 95 14.03 -15.10 -17.28
N TYR A 96 14.74 -14.94 -18.40
CA TYR A 96 15.06 -16.04 -19.30
C TYR A 96 15.93 -17.11 -18.61
N GLU A 97 16.91 -16.70 -17.80
CA GLU A 97 17.76 -17.62 -17.05
C GLU A 97 16.97 -18.37 -15.96
N MET A 98 15.99 -17.72 -15.32
CA MET A 98 15.17 -18.34 -14.26
C MET A 98 14.09 -19.28 -14.79
N THR A 99 13.42 -18.92 -15.90
CA THR A 99 12.25 -19.64 -16.42
C THR A 99 12.48 -20.39 -17.72
N GLY A 100 13.59 -20.15 -18.42
CA GLY A 100 13.90 -20.73 -19.72
C GLY A 100 13.09 -20.16 -20.89
N VAL A 101 12.17 -19.23 -20.63
CA VAL A 101 11.28 -18.61 -21.64
C VAL A 101 11.50 -17.10 -21.68
N LYS A 102 11.71 -16.55 -22.87
CA LYS A 102 11.86 -15.09 -23.03
C LYS A 102 10.50 -14.42 -22.94
N PRO A 103 10.32 -13.39 -22.09
CA PRO A 103 9.08 -12.62 -22.06
C PRO A 103 8.90 -11.92 -23.41
N GLY A 104 7.70 -12.09 -23.99
CA GLY A 104 7.35 -11.54 -25.30
C GLY A 104 7.33 -10.02 -25.35
N ILE A 105 7.22 -9.48 -26.57
CA ILE A 105 7.25 -8.02 -26.84
C ILE A 105 6.14 -7.29 -26.07
N TYR A 106 4.98 -7.93 -25.88
CA TYR A 106 3.87 -7.38 -25.08
C TYR A 106 4.30 -7.00 -23.66
N TRP A 107 5.05 -7.88 -22.97
CA TRP A 107 5.52 -7.63 -21.61
C TRP A 107 6.57 -6.52 -21.56
N GLN A 108 7.47 -6.49 -22.55
CA GLN A 108 8.50 -5.46 -22.63
C GLN A 108 7.92 -4.06 -22.85
N ILE A 109 6.92 -3.92 -23.73
CA ILE A 109 6.22 -2.65 -23.95
C ILE A 109 5.44 -2.23 -22.70
N THR A 110 4.78 -3.20 -22.06
CA THR A 110 3.96 -2.96 -20.87
C THR A 110 4.80 -2.39 -19.72
N TRP A 111 5.93 -3.01 -19.41
CA TRP A 111 6.79 -2.56 -18.31
C TRP A 111 7.55 -1.28 -18.63
N ARG A 112 7.91 -1.06 -19.90
CA ARG A 112 8.71 0.11 -20.28
C ARG A 112 7.88 1.39 -20.36
N TYR A 113 6.67 1.30 -20.91
CA TYR A 113 5.88 2.49 -21.24
C TYR A 113 4.49 2.49 -20.62
N LEU A 114 3.76 1.38 -20.68
CA LEU A 114 2.35 1.37 -20.27
C LEU A 114 2.20 1.50 -18.74
N ALA A 115 2.91 0.69 -17.97
CA ALA A 115 2.79 0.70 -16.51
C ALA A 115 3.31 2.03 -15.90
N PRO A 116 4.49 2.57 -16.30
CA PRO A 116 4.93 3.87 -15.79
C PRO A 116 3.99 5.02 -16.20
N SER A 117 3.47 5.02 -17.43
CA SER A 117 2.56 6.08 -17.88
C SER A 117 1.24 6.08 -17.10
N ILE A 118 0.63 4.92 -16.90
CA ILE A 118 -0.61 4.80 -16.10
C ILE A 118 -0.36 5.28 -14.66
N MET A 119 0.77 4.90 -14.06
CA MET A 119 1.08 5.31 -12.68
C MET A 119 1.33 6.82 -12.55
N VAL A 120 1.99 7.44 -13.53
CA VAL A 120 2.15 8.90 -13.58
C VAL A 120 0.81 9.61 -13.76
N VAL A 121 -0.10 9.06 -14.59
CA VAL A 121 -1.45 9.64 -14.78
C VAL A 121 -2.26 9.56 -13.49
N ILE A 122 -2.24 8.42 -12.79
CA ILE A 122 -2.93 8.25 -11.51
C ILE A 122 -2.35 9.19 -10.46
N LEU A 123 -1.03 9.27 -10.35
CA LEU A 123 -0.38 10.18 -9.39
C LEU A 123 -0.73 11.65 -9.69
N GLY A 124 -0.72 12.02 -10.97
CA GLY A 124 -1.08 13.36 -11.42
C GLY A 124 -2.55 13.71 -11.10
N SER A 125 -3.48 12.80 -11.39
CA SER A 125 -4.90 13.03 -11.09
C SER A 125 -5.17 13.09 -9.58
N SER A 126 -4.50 12.28 -8.78
CA SER A 126 -4.59 12.34 -7.31
C SER A 126 -4.08 13.67 -6.76
N ILE A 127 -2.93 14.18 -7.23
CA ILE A 127 -2.40 15.47 -6.80
C ILE A 127 -3.34 16.61 -7.21
N VAL A 128 -3.86 16.60 -8.44
CA VAL A 128 -4.81 17.60 -8.92
C VAL A 128 -6.09 17.60 -8.08
N SER A 129 -6.64 16.42 -7.77
CA SER A 129 -7.83 16.30 -6.92
C SER A 129 -7.58 16.87 -5.53
N MET A 130 -6.40 16.63 -4.95
CA MET A 130 -6.01 17.16 -3.64
C MET A 130 -5.84 18.70 -3.63
N VAL A 131 -5.48 19.30 -4.77
CA VAL A 131 -5.33 20.76 -4.90
C VAL A 131 -6.68 21.46 -5.12
N ILE A 132 -7.62 20.81 -5.80
CA ILE A 132 -8.92 21.39 -6.16
C ILE A 132 -9.96 21.20 -5.05
N ASP A 133 -10.03 20.02 -4.44
CA ASP A 133 -10.99 19.74 -3.38
C ASP A 133 -10.40 20.09 -2.01
N HIS A 134 -11.04 21.03 -1.30
CA HIS A 134 -10.74 21.25 0.11
C HIS A 134 -11.04 19.97 0.90
N PRO A 135 -10.15 19.54 1.82
CA PRO A 135 -10.36 18.32 2.59
C PRO A 135 -11.62 18.45 3.44
N LYS A 136 -12.69 17.80 3.00
CA LYS A 136 -13.95 17.68 3.74
C LYS A 136 -14.02 16.27 4.29
N TYR A 137 -14.23 16.15 5.59
CA TYR A 137 -14.58 14.88 6.21
C TYR A 137 -16.09 14.85 6.42
N GLN A 138 -16.71 13.69 6.18
CA GLN A 138 -18.09 13.48 6.59
C GLN A 138 -18.12 13.53 8.12
N ALA A 139 -18.95 14.38 8.71
CA ALA A 139 -19.13 14.43 10.16
C ALA A 139 -20.54 13.94 10.47
N TRP A 140 -20.66 12.95 11.35
CA TRP A 140 -21.95 12.47 11.80
C TRP A 140 -22.65 13.56 12.61
N SER A 141 -23.68 14.17 12.03
CA SER A 141 -24.59 15.10 12.71
C SER A 141 -25.88 14.39 13.08
N LYS A 142 -26.27 14.50 14.35
CA LYS A 142 -27.54 13.96 14.85
C LYS A 142 -28.76 14.68 14.22
N GLU A 143 -28.57 15.90 13.72
CA GLU A 143 -29.63 16.76 13.17
C GLU A 143 -30.08 16.35 11.77
N GLU A 144 -29.18 15.81 10.92
CA GLU A 144 -29.53 15.33 9.57
C GLU A 144 -30.38 14.05 9.59
N VAL A 145 -30.26 13.24 10.65
CA VAL A 145 -31.00 11.97 10.79
C VAL A 145 -32.41 12.17 11.37
N SER A 146 -32.65 13.28 12.10
CA SER A 146 -33.93 13.53 12.78
C SER A 146 -34.95 14.30 11.95
N GLY A 147 -34.62 14.77 10.74
CA GLY A 147 -35.59 15.40 9.84
C GLY A 147 -36.24 16.69 10.38
N GLU A 148 -35.64 17.38 11.34
CA GLU A 148 -36.07 18.73 11.74
C GLU A 148 -35.20 19.76 11.02
N ARG A 149 -35.65 20.14 9.81
CA ARG A 149 -35.34 21.45 9.24
C ARG A 149 -35.92 22.51 10.18
N VAL A 150 -35.08 23.08 11.04
CA VAL A 150 -35.37 24.37 11.66
C VAL A 150 -34.70 25.45 10.80
N MET A 151 -35.52 26.43 10.42
CA MET A 151 -35.32 27.50 9.43
C MET A 151 -33.93 28.14 9.38
#